data_AF-A0A8T4U5B0-F1
#
_entry.id   AF-A0A8T4U5B0-F1
#
_cell.length_a   1.000
_cell.length_b   1.000
_cell.length_c   1.000
_cell.angle_alpha   90.00
_cell.angle_beta   90.00
_cell.angle_gamma   90.00
#
_symmetry.space_group_name_H-M   'P 1'
#
loop_
_entity.id
_entity.type
_entity.pdbx_description
1 polymer ?
#
loop_
_entity_poly.entity_id
_entity_poly.type
_entity_poly.pdbx_seq_one_letter_code
_entity_poly.pdbx_strand_id
1 'polypeptide(L)'
;MVKNVFVDTNVLTGYLLIHGKDRITRNKEDKQKLWKQYQGLVSSFKLISEILKSKDRNFKFIISPLTFSEIFNVLYEEAICKKMWDDGVPLSSWIRKKKSFKFLEDFEIKELEKDAFKLYSKNNLKIVNEFYDLKLIPKLILKYNLMTQDAILFSTANKYCKFFISRDEDFIKNPRLREDFKKIEIISPEEALRKFFKK
;
A
#
# COMPACT_ATOMS: atom_id res chain seq x y z
N MET A 1 13.82 -6.14 22.26
CA MET A 1 13.43 -4.76 21.87
C MET A 1 12.45 -4.87 20.71
N VAL A 2 11.24 -4.31 20.85
CA VAL A 2 10.22 -4.35 19.78
C VAL A 2 10.69 -3.51 18.60
N LYS A 3 10.63 -4.06 17.38
CA LYS A 3 11.04 -3.37 16.16
C LYS A 3 9.81 -2.80 15.44
N ASN A 4 9.83 -1.50 15.20
CA ASN A 4 8.81 -0.82 14.41
C ASN A 4 9.03 -1.06 12.92
N VAL A 5 7.96 -1.32 12.20
CA VAL A 5 7.93 -1.65 10.76
C VAL A 5 6.89 -0.74 10.09
N PHE A 6 7.33 0.14 9.20
CA PHE A 6 6.40 0.98 8.46
C PHE A 6 5.86 0.21 7.24
N VAL A 7 4.54 0.27 7.03
CA VAL A 7 3.86 -0.35 5.88
C VAL A 7 3.39 0.75 4.96
N ASP A 8 3.95 0.78 3.75
CA ASP A 8 3.65 1.77 2.73
C ASP A 8 2.23 1.61 2.14
N THR A 9 1.72 2.68 1.55
CA THR A 9 0.37 2.77 0.95
C THR A 9 0.17 1.69 -0.09
N ASN A 10 1.16 1.52 -0.98
CA ASN A 10 1.06 0.55 -2.07
C ASN A 10 0.92 -0.89 -1.56
N VAL A 11 1.38 -1.23 -0.36
CA VAL A 11 1.22 -2.56 0.23
C VAL A 11 -0.22 -2.74 0.73
N LEU A 12 -0.76 -1.74 1.43
CA LEU A 12 -2.13 -1.76 1.96
C LEU A 12 -3.16 -1.81 0.84
N THR A 13 -2.98 -1.03 -0.22
CA THR A 13 -3.88 -1.04 -1.39
C THR A 13 -3.85 -2.40 -2.09
N GLY A 14 -2.68 -3.04 -2.18
CA GLY A 14 -2.55 -4.39 -2.73
C GLY A 14 -3.38 -5.43 -1.98
N TYR A 15 -3.49 -5.30 -0.66
CA TYR A 15 -4.40 -6.11 0.15
C TYR A 15 -5.86 -5.79 -0.13
N LEU A 16 -6.24 -4.50 -0.11
CA LEU A 16 -7.64 -4.07 -0.25
C LEU A 16 -8.26 -4.47 -1.60
N LEU A 17 -7.49 -4.34 -2.69
CA LEU A 17 -7.94 -4.69 -4.04
C LEU A 17 -8.28 -6.19 -4.20
N ILE A 18 -7.60 -7.06 -3.45
CA ILE A 18 -7.87 -8.51 -3.47
C ILE A 18 -8.91 -8.89 -2.40
N HIS A 19 -8.86 -8.27 -1.22
CA HIS A 19 -9.62 -8.70 -0.04
C HIS A 19 -11.14 -8.76 -0.28
N GLY A 20 -11.73 -7.72 -0.87
CA GLY A 20 -13.16 -7.70 -1.17
C GLY A 20 -13.58 -8.82 -2.12
N LYS A 21 -12.75 -9.09 -3.14
CA LYS A 21 -13.00 -10.09 -4.18
C LYS A 21 -12.78 -11.52 -3.68
N ASP A 22 -11.73 -11.77 -2.89
CA ASP A 22 -11.47 -13.09 -2.31
C ASP A 22 -12.54 -13.50 -1.28
N ARG A 23 -13.13 -12.53 -0.57
CA ARG A 23 -14.23 -12.76 0.39
C ARG A 23 -15.50 -13.30 -0.26
N ILE A 24 -15.81 -12.85 -1.48
CA ILE A 24 -17.05 -13.23 -2.18
C ILE A 24 -16.85 -14.36 -3.19
N THR A 25 -15.61 -14.63 -3.61
CA THR A 25 -15.29 -15.74 -4.53
C THR A 25 -15.30 -17.07 -3.79
N ARG A 26 -16.26 -17.95 -4.12
CA ARG A 26 -16.45 -19.23 -3.40
C ARG A 26 -15.79 -20.44 -4.06
N ASN A 27 -15.74 -20.50 -5.38
CA ASN A 27 -15.18 -21.64 -6.10
C ASN A 27 -13.65 -21.54 -6.24
N LYS A 28 -12.99 -22.68 -6.47
CA LYS A 28 -11.52 -22.75 -6.57
C LYS A 28 -10.98 -22.15 -7.86
N GLU A 29 -11.70 -22.31 -8.97
CA GLU A 29 -11.27 -21.84 -10.28
C GLU A 29 -11.25 -20.31 -10.38
N ASP A 30 -12.28 -19.63 -9.90
CA ASP A 30 -12.33 -18.17 -9.93
C ASP A 30 -11.35 -17.55 -8.93
N LYS A 31 -11.05 -18.25 -7.82
CA LYS A 31 -9.93 -17.85 -6.95
C LYS A 31 -8.60 -17.92 -7.69
N GLN A 32 -8.33 -18.98 -8.45
CA GLN A 32 -7.10 -19.07 -9.24
C GLN A 32 -7.03 -17.96 -10.31
N LYS A 33 -8.15 -17.65 -10.98
CA LYS A 33 -8.21 -16.53 -11.94
C LYS A 33 -7.93 -15.20 -11.25
N LEU A 34 -8.54 -14.93 -10.10
CA LEU A 34 -8.31 -13.73 -9.30
C LEU A 34 -6.82 -13.59 -8.92
N TRP A 35 -6.20 -14.68 -8.46
CA TRP A 35 -4.80 -14.67 -8.05
C TRP A 35 -3.85 -14.46 -9.24
N LYS A 36 -4.19 -15.00 -10.41
CA LYS A 36 -3.45 -14.77 -11.65
C LYS A 36 -3.59 -13.32 -12.11
N GLN A 37 -4.79 -12.74 -12.06
CA GLN A 37 -5.05 -11.35 -12.40
C GLN A 37 -4.27 -10.38 -11.50
N TYR A 38 -4.17 -10.69 -10.20
CA TYR A 38 -3.52 -9.84 -9.21
C TYR A 38 -2.16 -10.36 -8.75
N GLN A 39 -1.45 -11.14 -9.57
CA GLN A 39 -0.20 -11.83 -9.18
C GLN A 39 0.82 -10.87 -8.54
N GLY A 40 0.94 -9.64 -9.05
CA GLY A 40 1.83 -8.60 -8.52
C GLY A 40 1.42 -8.01 -7.15
N LEU A 41 0.20 -8.27 -6.66
CA LEU A 41 -0.28 -7.81 -5.36
C LEU A 41 -0.45 -8.96 -4.34
N VAL A 42 -0.32 -10.22 -4.76
CA VAL A 42 -0.51 -11.40 -3.88
C VAL A 42 0.40 -11.38 -2.66
N SER A 43 1.65 -10.94 -2.80
CA SER A 43 2.59 -10.84 -1.67
C SER A 43 2.13 -9.82 -0.63
N SER A 44 1.55 -8.69 -1.06
CA SER A 44 0.95 -7.69 -0.16
C SER A 44 -0.28 -8.25 0.54
N PHE A 45 -1.18 -8.89 -0.20
CA PHE A 45 -2.36 -9.51 0.39
C PHE A 45 -2.02 -10.53 1.47
N LYS A 46 -1.05 -11.42 1.19
CA LYS A 46 -0.56 -12.40 2.17
C LYS A 46 0.09 -11.71 3.37
N LEU A 47 0.96 -10.73 3.15
CA LEU A 47 1.63 -10.01 4.23
C LEU A 47 0.64 -9.34 5.18
N ILE A 48 -0.28 -8.53 4.65
CA ILE A 48 -1.27 -7.83 5.48
C ILE A 48 -2.17 -8.85 6.19
N SER A 49 -2.57 -9.93 5.51
CA SER A 49 -3.34 -11.01 6.14
C SER A 49 -2.63 -11.62 7.35
N GLU A 50 -1.31 -11.85 7.26
CA GLU A 50 -0.51 -12.36 8.39
C GLU A 50 -0.36 -11.30 9.49
N ILE A 51 -0.09 -10.03 9.15
CA ILE A 51 -0.03 -8.92 10.11
C ILE A 51 -1.31 -8.83 10.95
N LEU A 52 -2.47 -8.93 10.29
CA LEU A 52 -3.78 -8.83 10.94
C LEU A 52 -4.14 -10.04 11.81
N LYS A 53 -3.54 -11.21 11.57
CA LYS A 53 -3.72 -12.43 12.37
C LYS A 53 -2.67 -12.59 13.46
N SER A 54 -1.52 -11.95 13.29
CA SER A 54 -0.35 -12.12 14.14
C SER A 54 -0.65 -11.70 15.57
N LYS A 55 -0.16 -12.51 16.52
CA LYS A 55 -0.06 -12.16 17.94
C LYS A 55 1.38 -11.84 18.35
N ASP A 56 2.30 -11.80 17.39
CA ASP A 56 3.71 -11.53 17.64
C ASP A 56 3.87 -10.12 18.20
N ARG A 57 4.56 -10.02 19.33
CA ARG A 57 4.86 -8.75 20.02
C ARG A 57 6.24 -8.20 19.66
N ASN A 58 7.04 -8.93 18.88
CA ASN A 58 8.38 -8.52 18.49
C ASN A 58 8.39 -7.41 17.43
N PHE A 59 7.33 -7.35 16.62
CA PHE A 59 7.17 -6.37 15.55
C PHE A 59 5.92 -5.54 15.75
N LYS A 60 6.06 -4.22 15.59
CA LYS A 60 4.92 -3.30 15.61
C LYS A 60 4.79 -2.68 14.23
N PHE A 61 3.72 -3.04 13.53
CA PHE A 61 3.43 -2.51 12.21
C PHE A 61 2.80 -1.13 12.34
N ILE A 62 3.31 -0.18 11.56
CA ILE A 62 2.99 1.23 11.64
C ILE A 62 2.51 1.72 10.28
N ILE A 63 1.49 2.57 10.30
CA ILE A 63 0.98 3.32 9.16
C ILE A 63 0.79 4.79 9.56
N SER A 64 0.47 5.66 8.60
CA SER A 64 0.18 7.08 8.86
C SER A 64 -1.19 7.51 8.30
N PRO A 65 -1.77 8.62 8.77
CA PRO A 65 -2.94 9.25 8.14
C PRO A 65 -2.78 9.53 6.64
N LEU A 66 -1.59 9.90 6.19
CA LEU A 66 -1.26 10.10 4.77
C LEU A 66 -1.39 8.79 4.01
N THR A 67 -0.85 7.70 4.57
CA THR A 67 -1.01 6.35 4.00
C THR A 67 -2.49 6.01 3.79
N PHE A 68 -3.32 6.34 4.77
CA PHE A 68 -4.76 6.11 4.70
C PHE A 68 -5.46 6.98 3.65
N SER A 69 -5.05 8.24 3.53
CA SER A 69 -5.60 9.18 2.54
C SER A 69 -5.28 8.73 1.11
N GLU A 70 -4.06 8.25 0.87
CA GLU A 70 -3.64 7.79 -0.45
C GLU A 70 -4.31 6.49 -0.89
N ILE A 71 -4.72 5.62 0.05
CA ILE A 71 -5.52 4.43 -0.26
C ILE A 71 -6.77 4.82 -1.05
N PHE A 72 -7.46 5.89 -0.63
CA PHE A 72 -8.69 6.33 -1.30
C PHE A 72 -8.45 6.79 -2.73
N ASN A 73 -7.33 7.49 -2.97
CA ASN A 73 -6.97 7.86 -4.33
C ASN A 73 -6.78 6.62 -5.21
N VAL A 74 -6.07 5.60 -4.74
CA VAL A 74 -5.87 4.35 -5.49
C VAL A 74 -7.17 3.59 -5.71
N LEU A 75 -8.02 3.47 -4.70
CA LEU A 75 -9.31 2.78 -4.81
C LEU A 75 -10.27 3.51 -5.76
N TYR A 76 -10.30 4.83 -5.69
CA TYR A 76 -11.05 5.68 -6.61
C TYR A 76 -10.58 5.47 -8.05
N GLU A 77 -9.27 5.49 -8.27
CA GLU A 77 -8.66 5.26 -9.58
C GLU A 77 -9.03 3.89 -10.18
N GLU A 78 -8.97 2.82 -9.39
CA GLU A 78 -9.40 1.48 -9.83
C GLU A 78 -10.88 1.46 -10.20
N ALA A 79 -11.74 2.09 -9.39
CA ALA A 79 -13.18 2.14 -9.64
C ALA A 79 -13.51 2.91 -10.93
N ILE A 80 -12.83 4.03 -11.18
CA ILE A 80 -12.97 4.79 -12.43
C ILE A 80 -12.50 3.96 -13.62
N CYS A 81 -11.36 3.29 -13.53
CA CYS A 81 -10.85 2.42 -14.60
C CYS A 81 -11.83 1.29 -14.92
N LYS A 82 -12.43 0.69 -13.89
CA LYS A 82 -13.46 -0.33 -14.07
C LYS A 82 -14.70 0.22 -14.77
N LYS A 83 -15.21 1.38 -14.35
CA LYS A 83 -16.38 2.03 -14.99
C LYS A 83 -16.12 2.33 -16.46
N MET A 84 -14.93 2.84 -16.78
CA MET A 84 -14.52 3.10 -18.18
C MET A 84 -14.44 1.81 -19.00
N TRP A 85 -13.98 0.72 -18.40
CA TRP A 85 -13.96 -0.59 -19.03
C TRP A 85 -15.38 -1.12 -19.31
N ASP A 86 -16.25 -1.07 -18.30
CA ASP A 86 -17.63 -1.56 -18.39
C ASP A 86 -18.45 -0.74 -19.41
N ASP A 87 -18.17 0.57 -19.53
CA ASP A 87 -18.75 1.47 -20.54
C ASP A 87 -18.14 1.32 -21.95
N GLY A 88 -17.22 0.37 -22.14
CA GLY A 88 -16.58 0.11 -23.44
C GLY A 88 -15.70 1.27 -23.93
N VAL A 89 -15.18 2.11 -23.04
CA VAL A 89 -14.32 3.23 -23.42
C VAL A 89 -12.98 2.69 -23.96
N PRO A 90 -12.57 3.07 -25.19
CA PRO A 90 -11.30 2.61 -25.73
C PRO A 90 -10.11 3.05 -24.88
N LEU A 91 -9.20 2.12 -24.55
CA LEU A 91 -8.00 2.37 -23.72
C LEU A 91 -7.20 3.62 -24.15
N SER A 92 -7.07 3.83 -25.47
CA SER A 92 -6.38 4.99 -26.05
C SER A 92 -6.97 6.35 -25.66
N SER A 93 -8.24 6.36 -25.22
CA SER A 93 -8.94 7.57 -24.80
C SER A 93 -9.00 7.76 -23.28
N TRP A 94 -8.49 6.80 -22.49
CA TRP A 94 -8.69 6.79 -21.05
C TRP A 94 -8.16 8.04 -20.35
N ILE A 95 -6.93 8.45 -20.66
CA ILE A 95 -6.30 9.66 -20.08
C ILE A 95 -7.17 10.91 -20.29
N ARG A 96 -7.78 11.05 -21.47
CA ARG A 96 -8.62 12.21 -21.82
C ARG A 96 -10.00 12.12 -21.18
N LYS A 97 -10.62 10.94 -21.23
CA LYS A 97 -12.00 10.72 -20.78
C LYS A 97 -12.13 10.51 -19.28
N LYS A 98 -11.06 10.17 -18.56
CA LYS A 98 -11.07 9.97 -17.10
C LYS A 98 -11.71 11.14 -16.34
N LYS A 99 -11.52 12.39 -16.80
CA LYS A 99 -12.14 13.58 -16.21
C LYS A 99 -13.67 13.62 -16.38
N SER A 100 -14.23 12.90 -17.34
CA SER A 100 -15.67 12.77 -17.57
C SER A 100 -16.31 11.70 -16.68
N PHE A 101 -15.51 10.82 -16.10
CA PHE A 101 -15.96 9.78 -15.16
C PHE A 101 -15.88 10.25 -13.70
N LYS A 102 -15.63 11.54 -13.47
CA LYS A 102 -15.14 12.19 -12.24
C LYS A 102 -15.86 11.88 -10.92
N PHE A 103 -16.99 11.19 -10.95
CA PHE A 103 -17.77 10.92 -9.76
C PHE A 103 -18.21 9.46 -9.76
N LEU A 104 -17.77 8.78 -8.71
CA LEU A 104 -18.40 7.57 -8.24
C LEU A 104 -19.73 7.95 -7.58
N GLU A 105 -20.70 7.07 -7.67
CA GLU A 105 -21.94 7.21 -6.92
C GLU A 105 -21.68 7.03 -5.41
N ASP A 106 -22.51 7.64 -4.56
CA ASP A 106 -22.34 7.60 -3.10
C ASP A 106 -22.25 6.16 -2.54
N PHE A 107 -22.95 5.21 -3.15
CA PHE A 107 -22.90 3.80 -2.71
C PHE A 107 -21.54 3.15 -3.05
N GLU A 108 -20.94 3.51 -4.18
CA GLU A 108 -19.62 3.01 -4.59
C GLU A 108 -18.54 3.56 -3.64
N ILE A 109 -18.64 4.85 -3.30
CA ILE A 109 -17.76 5.50 -2.32
C ILE A 109 -17.87 4.79 -0.96
N LYS A 110 -19.08 4.58 -0.46
CA LYS A 110 -19.32 3.90 0.84
C LYS A 110 -18.75 2.50 0.89
N GLU A 111 -18.83 1.73 -0.21
CA GLU A 111 -18.27 0.38 -0.26
C GLU A 111 -16.74 0.39 -0.24
N LEU A 112 -16.09 1.34 -0.93
CA LEU A 112 -14.63 1.52 -0.85
C LEU A 112 -14.17 1.95 0.55
N GLU A 113 -14.90 2.87 1.17
CA GLU A 113 -14.66 3.35 2.54
C GLU A 113 -14.73 2.23 3.57
N LYS A 114 -15.73 1.37 3.48
CA LYS A 114 -16.00 0.33 4.47
C LYS A 114 -14.81 -0.59 4.72
N ASP A 115 -14.20 -1.14 3.66
CA ASP A 115 -13.07 -2.06 3.81
C ASP A 115 -11.78 -1.31 4.21
N ALA A 116 -11.59 -0.07 3.74
CA ALA A 116 -10.45 0.78 4.11
C ALA A 116 -10.50 1.18 5.60
N PHE A 117 -11.63 1.69 6.09
CA PHE A 117 -11.82 2.04 7.51
C PHE A 117 -11.69 0.82 8.42
N LYS A 118 -12.23 -0.33 7.99
CA LYS A 118 -12.08 -1.59 8.74
C LYS A 118 -10.63 -2.04 8.85
N LEU A 119 -9.79 -1.75 7.86
CA LEU A 119 -8.34 -1.98 7.93
C LEU A 119 -7.68 -0.98 8.88
N TYR A 120 -8.03 0.30 8.78
CA TYR A 120 -7.49 1.37 9.61
C TYR A 120 -7.80 1.20 11.10
N SER A 121 -8.96 0.62 11.43
CA SER A 121 -9.39 0.37 12.82
C SER A 121 -8.76 -0.87 13.45
N LYS A 122 -7.81 -1.56 12.80
CA LYS A 122 -7.21 -2.79 13.32
C LYS A 122 -6.09 -2.50 14.31
N ASN A 123 -6.21 -3.06 15.51
CA ASN A 123 -5.22 -2.93 16.59
C ASN A 123 -3.79 -3.39 16.21
N ASN A 124 -3.65 -4.22 15.19
CA ASN A 124 -2.36 -4.71 14.68
C ASN A 124 -1.60 -3.65 13.86
N LEU A 125 -2.26 -2.59 13.40
CA LEU A 125 -1.66 -1.45 12.71
C LEU A 125 -1.69 -0.24 13.63
N LYS A 126 -0.51 0.21 14.07
CA LYS A 126 -0.38 1.41 14.89
C LYS A 126 -0.31 2.63 13.97
N ILE A 127 -1.20 3.59 14.18
CA ILE A 127 -1.14 4.86 13.47
C ILE A 127 -0.14 5.79 14.15
N VAL A 128 0.70 6.45 13.36
CA VAL A 128 1.58 7.54 13.81
C VAL A 128 1.43 8.73 12.88
N ASN A 129 1.60 9.94 13.42
CA ASN A 129 1.61 11.16 12.60
C ASN A 129 2.87 11.23 11.75
N GLU A 130 2.74 11.91 10.62
CA GLU A 130 3.83 12.16 9.69
C GLU A 130 4.94 12.99 10.35
N PHE A 131 6.19 12.67 10.01
CA PHE A 131 7.35 13.45 10.40
C PHE A 131 7.86 14.26 9.20
N TYR A 132 7.57 15.55 9.24
CA TYR A 132 7.98 16.52 8.22
C TYR A 132 9.41 17.02 8.47
N ASP A 133 10.40 16.20 8.10
CA ASP A 133 11.80 16.61 8.17
C ASP A 133 12.12 17.56 7.00
N LEU A 134 12.19 18.86 7.32
CA LEU A 134 12.41 19.93 6.35
C LEU A 134 13.77 19.85 5.63
N LYS A 135 14.70 19.01 6.09
CA LYS A 135 15.99 18.78 5.41
C LYS A 135 15.97 17.48 4.60
N LEU A 136 15.40 16.42 5.18
CA LEU A 136 15.38 15.11 4.55
C LEU A 136 14.39 15.05 3.39
N ILE A 137 13.18 15.59 3.53
CA ILE A 137 12.15 15.51 2.48
C ILE A 137 12.61 16.17 1.16
N PRO A 138 13.15 17.41 1.14
CA PRO A 138 13.68 17.98 -0.09
C PRO A 138 14.82 17.16 -0.68
N LYS A 139 15.70 16.57 0.15
CA LYS A 139 16.75 15.68 -0.32
C LYS A 139 16.17 14.43 -0.99
N LEU A 140 15.13 13.82 -0.40
CA LEU A 140 14.44 12.65 -0.94
C LEU A 140 13.85 12.93 -2.32
N ILE A 141 13.17 14.07 -2.46
CA ILE A 141 12.56 14.52 -3.71
C ILE A 141 13.64 14.84 -4.75
N LEU A 142 14.59 15.72 -4.44
CA LEU A 142 15.53 16.26 -5.43
C LEU A 142 16.64 15.27 -5.82
N LYS A 143 17.14 14.46 -4.88
CA LYS A 143 18.27 13.55 -5.13
C LYS A 143 17.81 12.18 -5.64
N TYR A 144 16.65 11.69 -5.20
CA TYR A 144 16.17 10.35 -5.54
C TYR A 144 14.86 10.37 -6.33
N ASN A 145 14.39 11.54 -6.73
CA ASN A 145 13.20 11.72 -7.57
C ASN A 145 11.92 11.09 -7.00
N LEU A 146 11.80 11.04 -5.66
CA LEU A 146 10.60 10.53 -5.01
C LEU A 146 9.47 11.56 -5.10
N MET A 147 8.23 11.08 -5.24
CA MET A 147 7.06 11.95 -5.08
C MET A 147 7.02 12.51 -3.65
N THR A 148 6.36 13.65 -3.48
CA THR A 148 6.32 14.34 -2.18
C THR A 148 5.69 13.47 -1.10
N GLN A 149 4.62 12.73 -1.41
CA GLN A 149 3.99 11.83 -0.45
C GLN A 149 4.93 10.69 -0.03
N ASP A 150 5.56 10.02 -1.00
CA ASP A 150 6.54 8.95 -0.75
C ASP A 150 7.71 9.44 0.10
N ALA A 151 8.20 10.66 -0.16
CA ALA A 151 9.26 11.28 0.63
C ALA A 151 8.82 11.53 2.09
N ILE A 152 7.57 11.96 2.32
CA ILE A 152 7.01 12.16 3.67
C ILE A 152 6.85 10.81 4.40
N LEU A 153 6.33 9.79 3.72
CA LEU A 153 6.16 8.45 4.30
C LEU A 153 7.51 7.84 4.65
N PHE A 154 8.49 7.92 3.75
CA PHE A 154 9.84 7.43 4.00
C PHE A 154 10.55 8.22 5.11
N SER A 155 10.40 9.55 5.17
CA SER A 155 10.90 10.38 6.28
C SER A 155 10.32 9.92 7.63
N THR A 156 9.01 9.68 7.66
CA THR A 156 8.30 9.16 8.84
C THR A 156 8.84 7.79 9.25
N ALA A 157 9.00 6.88 8.29
CA ALA A 157 9.57 5.57 8.53
C ALA A 157 11.01 5.66 9.05
N ASN A 158 11.87 6.46 8.42
CA ASN A 158 13.27 6.64 8.79
C ASN A 158 13.43 7.19 10.23
N LYS A 159 12.45 7.98 10.71
CA LYS A 159 12.44 8.48 12.08
C LYS A 159 12.07 7.41 13.11
N TYR A 160 11.07 6.58 12.82
CA TYR A 160 10.43 5.73 13.84
C TYR A 160 10.66 4.23 13.68
N CYS A 161 11.14 3.78 12.52
CA CYS A 161 11.11 2.37 12.12
C CYS A 161 12.49 1.82 11.80
N LYS A 162 12.62 0.50 11.94
CA LYS A 162 13.78 -0.26 11.47
C LYS A 162 13.58 -0.82 10.07
N PHE A 163 12.34 -0.92 9.63
CA PHE A 163 11.96 -1.47 8.35
C PHE A 163 10.97 -0.54 7.65
N PHE A 164 11.11 -0.40 6.35
CA PHE A 164 10.13 0.21 5.45
C PHE A 164 9.71 -0.84 4.42
N ILE A 165 8.46 -1.27 4.47
CA ILE A 165 7.91 -2.23 3.52
C ILE A 165 7.22 -1.46 2.41
N SER A 166 7.71 -1.61 1.18
CA SER A 166 7.09 -1.03 0.00
C SER A 166 7.16 -2.02 -1.17
N ARG A 167 6.31 -1.82 -2.17
CA ARG A 167 6.40 -2.48 -3.49
C ARG A 167 7.11 -1.63 -4.53
N ASP A 168 7.37 -0.37 -4.23
CA ASP A 168 7.93 0.55 -5.20
C ASP A 168 9.37 0.17 -5.55
N GLU A 169 9.65 0.08 -6.84
CA GLU A 169 10.99 -0.21 -7.33
C GLU A 169 11.96 0.95 -7.06
N ASP A 170 11.46 2.19 -6.98
CA ASP A 170 12.27 3.37 -6.65
C ASP A 170 12.83 3.31 -5.23
N PHE A 171 12.17 2.57 -4.33
CA PHE A 171 12.71 2.23 -3.01
C PHE A 171 13.51 0.92 -3.04
N ILE A 172 12.94 -0.14 -3.63
CA ILE A 172 13.50 -1.49 -3.54
C ILE A 172 14.81 -1.61 -4.32
N LYS A 173 14.89 -1.06 -5.53
CA LYS A 173 16.02 -1.28 -6.44
C LYS A 173 17.01 -0.12 -6.46
N ASN A 174 16.82 0.91 -5.64
CA ASN A 174 17.70 2.09 -5.63
C ASN A 174 18.89 1.90 -4.66
N PRO A 175 20.10 1.58 -5.18
CA PRO A 175 21.26 1.28 -4.33
C PRO A 175 21.74 2.51 -3.57
N ARG A 176 21.66 3.70 -4.19
CA ARG A 176 22.11 4.96 -3.58
C ARG A 176 21.26 5.32 -2.38
N LEU A 177 19.93 5.14 -2.48
CA LEU A 177 19.02 5.37 -1.36
C LEU A 177 19.35 4.40 -0.21
N ARG A 178 19.50 3.11 -0.50
CA ARG A 178 19.82 2.10 0.52
C ARG A 178 21.17 2.36 1.19
N GLU A 179 22.15 2.84 0.45
CA GLU A 179 23.46 3.20 0.98
C GLU A 179 23.41 4.45 1.88
N ASP A 180 22.67 5.48 1.46
CA ASP A 180 22.53 6.72 2.22
C ASP A 180 21.66 6.53 3.49
N PHE A 181 20.81 5.50 3.53
CA PHE A 181 19.84 5.23 4.61
C PHE A 181 20.01 3.86 5.29
N LYS A 182 21.24 3.44 5.60
CA LYS A 182 21.57 2.15 6.26
C LYS A 182 20.86 1.89 7.61
N LYS A 183 20.29 2.91 8.25
CA LYS A 183 19.59 2.78 9.54
C LYS A 183 18.19 2.19 9.41
N ILE A 184 17.61 2.22 8.21
CA ILE A 184 16.30 1.66 7.89
C ILE A 184 16.45 0.66 6.76
N GLU A 185 15.92 -0.55 6.96
CA GLU A 185 15.97 -1.60 5.95
C GLU A 185 14.72 -1.51 5.06
N ILE A 186 14.93 -1.27 3.77
CA ILE A 186 13.87 -1.25 2.76
C ILE A 186 13.67 -2.67 2.25
N ILE A 187 12.46 -3.21 2.38
CA ILE A 187 12.16 -4.59 2.00
C ILE A 187 10.85 -4.69 1.23
N SER A 188 10.77 -5.69 0.36
CA SER A 188 9.52 -6.03 -0.34
C SER A 188 8.55 -6.77 0.58
N PRO A 189 7.24 -6.86 0.23
CA PRO A 189 6.30 -7.66 1.01
C PRO A 189 6.65 -9.15 1.07
N GLU A 190 7.28 -9.67 0.02
CA GLU A 190 7.74 -11.06 0.00
C GLU A 190 8.90 -11.30 0.96
N GLU A 191 9.89 -10.40 0.99
CA GLU A 191 10.98 -10.45 1.96
C GLU A 191 10.46 -10.29 3.39
N ALA A 192 9.52 -9.37 3.61
CA ALA A 192 8.88 -9.17 4.92
C ALA A 192 8.15 -10.44 5.41
N LEU A 193 7.43 -11.14 4.52
CA LEU A 193 6.79 -12.42 4.85
C LEU A 193 7.82 -13.46 5.34
N ARG A 194 8.95 -13.58 4.63
CA ARG A 194 10.03 -14.50 5.01
C ARG A 194 10.66 -14.06 6.34
N LYS A 195 10.85 -12.76 6.54
CA LYS A 195 11.58 -12.21 7.68
C LYS A 195 10.79 -12.21 8.98
N PHE A 196 9.48 -12.00 8.90
CA PHE A 196 8.64 -11.79 10.09
C PHE A 196 7.72 -12.98 10.40
N PHE A 197 7.41 -13.83 9.42
CA PHE A 197 6.35 -14.84 9.57
C PHE A 197 6.75 -16.26 9.15
N LYS A 198 7.82 -16.45 8.37
CA LYS A 198 8.35 -17.79 8.14
C LYS A 198 9.31 -18.17 9.28
N LYS A 199 8.98 -19.26 9.96
CA LYS A 199 9.90 -19.98 10.86
C LYS A 199 10.81 -20.89 10.03
#